data_AF-A0A7K6FJ55-F1
#
_entry.id   AF-A0A7K6FJ55-F1
#
_cell.length_a   1.000
_cell.length_b   1.000
_cell.length_c   1.000
_cell.angle_alpha   90.00
_cell.angle_beta   90.00
_cell.angle_gamma   90.00
#
_symmetry.space_group_name_H-M   'P 1'
#
loop_
_entity.id
_entity.type
_entity.pdbx_description
1 polymer ?
#
loop_
_entity_poly.entity_id
_entity_poly.type
_entity_poly.pdbx_seq_one_letter_code
_entity_poly.pdbx_strand_id
1 'polypeptide(L)'
;PEPGDLIEISRNLYQHWALYVGDGYVINVIASDKGGSALLAAKARVKKQLLEEAAEGDKWRVNNKYDRSRTPFPVEEIIRRAESWVDKEVPYSLFRNNCEHFVTKLRYGEGVSDQVS
;
A
#
# COMPACT_ATOMS: atom_id res chain seq x y z
N PRO A 1 1.71 -1.40 14.98
CA PRO A 1 0.99 -0.56 14.00
C PRO A 1 -0.43 -0.36 14.50
N GLU A 2 -1.01 0.80 14.23
CA GLU A 2 -2.39 1.16 14.53
C GLU A 2 -3.20 1.25 13.24
N PRO A 3 -4.52 1.00 13.27
CA PRO A 3 -5.35 1.10 12.07
C PRO A 3 -5.20 2.47 11.37
N GLY A 4 -4.98 2.42 10.07
CA GLY A 4 -4.66 3.58 9.23
C GLY A 4 -3.16 3.82 9.00
N ASP A 5 -2.27 3.16 9.73
CA ASP A 5 -0.82 3.29 9.54
C ASP A 5 -0.36 2.83 8.16
N LEU A 6 0.59 3.57 7.58
CA LEU A 6 1.37 3.13 6.44
C LEU A 6 2.48 2.21 6.91
N ILE A 7 2.58 1.05 6.26
CA ILE A 7 3.61 0.05 6.51
C ILE A 7 4.57 0.04 5.33
N GLU A 8 5.85 0.28 5.63
CA GLU A 8 6.96 0.15 4.69
C GLU A 8 7.66 -1.18 4.92
N ILE A 9 7.63 -2.06 3.92
CA ILE A 9 8.28 -3.37 3.92
C ILE A 9 9.55 -3.28 3.06
N SER A 10 10.69 -3.63 3.66
CA SER A 10 12.01 -3.52 3.04
C SER A 10 12.32 -4.74 2.18
N ARG A 11 11.96 -4.70 0.89
CA ARG A 11 12.39 -5.72 -0.08
C ARG A 11 13.82 -5.45 -0.52
N ASN A 12 14.55 -6.48 -0.96
CA ASN A 12 15.96 -6.35 -1.37
C ASN A 12 16.23 -5.25 -2.42
N LEU A 13 15.31 -5.07 -3.40
CA LEU A 13 15.50 -4.14 -4.53
C LEU A 13 14.57 -2.92 -4.51
N TYR A 14 13.56 -2.90 -3.64
CA TYR A 14 12.54 -1.85 -3.57
C TYR A 14 11.82 -1.82 -2.22
N GLN A 15 11.05 -0.77 -1.97
CA GLN A 15 10.18 -0.66 -0.81
C GLN A 15 8.76 -1.04 -1.23
N HIS A 16 8.19 -2.04 -0.56
CA HIS A 16 6.79 -2.36 -0.71
C HIS A 16 5.97 -1.60 0.33
N TRP A 17 4.76 -1.17 -0.04
CA TRP A 17 3.92 -0.35 0.81
C TRP A 17 2.55 -0.99 1.00
N ALA A 18 2.09 -0.95 2.24
CA ALA A 18 0.79 -1.47 2.66
C ALA A 18 0.12 -0.51 3.65
N LEU A 19 -1.19 -0.62 3.80
CA LEU A 19 -1.98 0.13 4.77
C LEU A 19 -2.50 -0.86 5.83
N TYR A 20 -2.21 -0.62 7.10
CA TYR A 20 -2.71 -1.45 8.20
C TYR A 20 -4.18 -1.14 8.49
N VAL A 21 -5.02 -2.17 8.58
CA VAL A 21 -6.48 -2.03 8.76
C VAL A 21 -7.00 -2.63 10.07
N GLY A 22 -6.11 -3.10 10.95
CA GLY A 22 -6.45 -3.73 12.22
C GLY A 22 -6.29 -5.24 12.21
N ASP A 23 -6.27 -5.85 13.39
CA ASP A 23 -6.27 -7.31 13.61
C ASP A 23 -5.17 -8.08 12.86
N GLY A 24 -4.00 -7.46 12.66
CA GLY A 24 -2.89 -8.06 11.92
C GLY A 24 -3.04 -7.98 10.39
N TYR A 25 -4.10 -7.37 9.87
CA TYR A 25 -4.35 -7.26 8.43
C TYR A 25 -3.82 -5.97 7.81
N VAL A 26 -3.41 -6.09 6.56
CA VAL A 26 -3.05 -4.98 5.69
C VAL A 26 -3.78 -5.06 4.35
N ILE A 27 -3.94 -3.91 3.72
CA ILE A 27 -4.35 -3.78 2.33
C ILE A 27 -3.17 -3.26 1.52
N ASN A 28 -2.84 -3.95 0.43
CA ASN A 28 -1.76 -3.57 -0.47
C ASN A 28 -2.05 -3.97 -1.92
N VAL A 29 -1.31 -3.37 -2.84
CA VAL A 29 -1.36 -3.72 -4.26
C VAL A 29 -0.37 -4.85 -4.53
N ILE A 30 -0.78 -5.89 -5.26
CA ILE A 30 0.06 -7.04 -5.62
C ILE A 30 -0.06 -7.29 -7.11
N ALA A 31 1.09 -7.47 -7.79
CA ALA A 31 1.11 -7.86 -9.20
C ALA A 31 0.35 -9.17 -9.42
N SER A 32 -0.51 -9.20 -10.45
CA SER A 32 -1.40 -10.35 -10.71
C SER A 32 -0.70 -11.52 -11.40
N ASP A 33 0.54 -11.36 -11.90
CA ASP A 33 1.14 -12.36 -12.78
C ASP A 33 1.99 -13.40 -12.02
N LYS A 34 1.50 -14.64 -12.03
CA LYS A 34 2.08 -15.80 -11.37
C LYS A 34 3.16 -16.44 -12.24
N GLY A 35 4.25 -15.73 -12.54
CA GLY A 35 5.39 -16.35 -13.24
C GLY A 35 6.34 -15.42 -13.97
N GLY A 36 6.01 -14.14 -14.15
CA GLY A 36 6.91 -13.13 -14.70
C GLY A 36 7.47 -12.25 -13.60
N SER A 37 8.70 -11.76 -13.76
CA SER A 37 9.27 -10.71 -12.91
C SER A 37 8.22 -9.65 -12.62
N ALA A 38 8.08 -9.23 -11.37
CA ALA A 38 7.19 -8.17 -10.92
C ALA A 38 7.32 -6.87 -11.77
N LEU A 39 8.46 -6.71 -12.45
CA LEU A 39 8.78 -5.68 -13.45
C LEU A 39 7.96 -5.76 -14.76
N LEU A 40 7.23 -6.84 -15.02
CA LEU A 40 6.53 -7.09 -16.29
C LEU A 40 5.00 -7.18 -16.15
N ALA A 41 4.47 -7.11 -14.93
CA ALA A 41 3.03 -7.26 -14.72
C ALA A 41 2.26 -6.05 -15.25
N ALA A 42 1.42 -6.27 -16.27
CA ALA A 42 0.54 -5.22 -16.82
C ALA A 42 -0.64 -4.86 -15.89
N LYS A 43 -0.94 -5.72 -14.91
CA LYS A 43 -2.07 -5.58 -13.99
C LYS A 43 -1.68 -5.98 -12.57
N ALA A 44 -2.24 -5.28 -11.59
CA ALA A 44 -2.21 -5.68 -10.20
C ALA A 44 -3.59 -5.69 -9.59
N ARG A 45 -3.71 -6.39 -8.46
CA ARG A 45 -4.92 -6.47 -7.66
C ARG A 45 -4.65 -5.95 -6.26
N VAL A 46 -5.64 -5.28 -5.70
CA VAL A 46 -5.63 -4.91 -4.29
C VAL A 46 -6.01 -6.14 -3.47
N LYS A 47 -5.17 -6.53 -2.51
CA LYS A 47 -5.40 -7.68 -1.63
C LYS A 47 -5.45 -7.22 -0.19
N LYS A 48 -6.41 -7.77 0.56
CA LYS A 48 -6.39 -7.79 2.02
C LYS A 48 -5.76 -9.10 2.48
N GLN A 49 -4.74 -9.04 3.31
CA GLN A 49 -4.01 -10.21 3.80
C GLN A 49 -3.34 -9.91 5.14
N LEU A 50 -2.79 -10.94 5.79
CA LEU A 50 -2.02 -10.75 7.02
C LEU A 50 -0.75 -9.95 6.73
N LEU A 51 -0.35 -9.10 7.67
CA LEU A 51 0.90 -8.34 7.59
C LEU A 51 2.10 -9.28 7.47
N GLU A 52 2.09 -10.40 8.18
CA GLU A 52 3.15 -11.42 8.12
C GLU A 52 3.24 -12.05 6.72
N GLU A 53 2.11 -12.36 6.10
CA GLU A 53 2.06 -12.85 4.71
C GLU A 53 2.51 -11.78 3.71
N ALA A 54 2.15 -10.51 3.93
CA ALA A 54 2.58 -9.41 3.09
C ALA A 54 4.09 -9.10 3.20
N ALA A 55 4.67 -9.37 4.38
CA ALA A 55 6.08 -9.17 4.65
C ALA A 55 6.95 -10.31 4.08
N GLU A 56 6.44 -11.54 4.00
CA GLU A 56 7.18 -12.72 3.51
C GLU A 56 8.55 -12.89 4.19
N GLY A 57 8.63 -12.58 5.48
CA GLY A 57 9.87 -12.64 6.27
C GLY A 57 10.76 -11.39 6.18
N ASP A 58 10.44 -10.42 5.31
CA ASP A 58 11.15 -9.15 5.22
C ASP A 58 10.84 -8.23 6.42
N LYS A 59 11.79 -7.35 6.74
CA LYS A 59 11.62 -6.34 7.79
C LYS A 59 10.61 -5.28 7.36
N TRP A 60 9.80 -4.81 8.30
CA TRP A 60 8.86 -3.72 8.07
C TRP A 60 8.88 -2.70 9.21
N ARG A 61 8.39 -1.50 8.92
CA ARG A 61 8.19 -0.43 9.90
C ARG A 61 6.93 0.37 9.60
N VAL A 62 6.36 0.99 10.62
CA VAL A 62 5.38 2.06 10.43
C VAL A 62 6.11 3.28 9.88
N ASN A 63 5.60 3.86 8.79
CA ASN A 63 6.18 5.04 8.17
C ASN A 63 5.11 5.99 7.61
N ASN A 64 4.47 6.75 8.50
CA ASN A 64 3.53 7.82 8.13
C ASN A 64 4.28 9.09 7.70
N LYS A 65 5.15 8.98 6.67
CA LYS A 65 6.12 10.04 6.31
C LYS A 65 5.54 11.41 5.99
N TYR A 66 4.25 11.49 5.63
CA TYR A 66 3.57 12.74 5.28
C TYR A 66 2.76 13.37 6.41
N ASP A 67 2.66 12.76 7.60
CA ASP A 67 1.90 13.32 8.74
C ASP A 67 2.40 14.71 9.18
N ARG A 68 3.68 15.04 8.92
CA ARG A 68 4.26 16.35 9.24
C ARG A 68 3.77 17.47 8.31
N SER A 69 3.35 17.15 7.10
CA SER A 69 2.95 18.13 6.09
C SER A 69 1.48 18.00 5.69
N ARG A 70 0.79 16.93 6.11
CA ARG A 70 -0.57 16.63 5.70
C ARG A 70 -1.35 15.96 6.83
N THR A 71 -2.61 16.39 6.97
CA THR A 71 -3.55 15.78 7.90
C THR A 71 -4.09 14.49 7.29
N PRO A 72 -3.95 13.33 7.96
CA PRO A 72 -4.62 12.11 7.52
C PRO A 72 -6.14 12.24 7.66
N PHE A 73 -6.89 11.46 6.88
CA PHE A 73 -8.33 11.30 7.13
C PHE A 73 -8.59 10.64 8.49
N PRO A 74 -9.81 10.76 9.05
CA PRO A 74 -10.23 9.93 10.18
C PRO A 74 -9.99 8.44 9.88
N VAL A 75 -9.58 7.68 10.89
CA VAL A 75 -9.18 6.26 10.74
C VAL A 75 -10.30 5.44 10.10
N GLU A 76 -11.55 5.69 10.47
CA GLU A 76 -12.73 5.01 9.93
C GLU A 76 -12.88 5.27 8.42
N GLU A 77 -12.61 6.50 7.98
CA GLU A 77 -12.64 6.87 6.55
C GLU A 77 -11.49 6.22 5.79
N ILE A 78 -10.28 6.17 6.37
CA ILE A 78 -9.13 5.49 5.79
C ILE A 78 -9.46 4.01 5.54
N ILE A 79 -9.97 3.32 6.56
CA ILE A 79 -10.32 1.89 6.48
C ILE A 79 -11.45 1.69 5.46
N ARG A 80 -12.53 2.49 5.53
CA ARG A 80 -13.66 2.41 4.60
C ARG A 80 -13.20 2.58 3.14
N ARG A 81 -12.33 3.55 2.87
CA ARG A 81 -11.74 3.74 1.54
C ARG A 81 -10.93 2.52 1.13
N ALA A 82 -10.03 2.04 1.99
CA ALA A 82 -9.16 0.91 1.70
C ALA A 82 -9.93 -0.38 1.38
N GLU A 83 -10.90 -0.75 2.21
CA GLU A 83 -11.76 -1.92 2.01
C GLU A 83 -12.54 -1.84 0.69
N SER A 84 -12.98 -0.64 0.28
CA SER A 84 -13.68 -0.44 -0.99
C SER A 84 -12.85 -0.78 -2.23
N TRP A 85 -11.52 -0.94 -2.09
CA TRP A 85 -10.62 -1.30 -3.17
C TRP A 85 -10.29 -2.79 -3.24
N VAL A 86 -10.60 -3.58 -2.21
CA VAL A 86 -10.26 -5.01 -2.17
C VAL A 86 -10.79 -5.73 -3.40
N ASP A 87 -9.96 -6.62 -3.96
CA ASP A 87 -10.19 -7.39 -5.17
C ASP A 87 -10.30 -6.61 -6.50
N LYS A 88 -10.20 -5.28 -6.48
CA LYS A 88 -10.16 -4.48 -7.71
C LYS A 88 -8.80 -4.57 -8.41
N GLU A 89 -8.84 -4.61 -9.75
CA GLU A 89 -7.65 -4.43 -10.58
C GLU A 89 -7.27 -2.94 -10.63
N VAL A 90 -5.97 -2.66 -10.54
CA VAL A 90 -5.40 -1.31 -10.69
C VAL A 90 -4.30 -1.31 -11.76
N PRO A 91 -4.17 -0.24 -12.56
CA PRO A 91 -3.10 -0.12 -13.55
C PRO A 91 -1.73 -0.20 -12.89
N TYR A 92 -0.79 -0.88 -13.53
CA TYR A 92 0.48 -1.22 -12.91
C TYR A 92 1.69 -0.50 -13.53
N SER A 93 2.03 0.67 -12.99
CA SER A 93 3.31 1.35 -13.15
C SER A 93 4.26 0.99 -11.99
N LEU A 94 4.90 -0.15 -12.17
CA LEU A 94 6.13 -0.69 -11.55
C LEU A 94 6.58 -0.07 -10.19
N PHE A 95 6.03 -0.66 -9.14
CA PHE A 95 6.65 -1.03 -7.84
C PHE A 95 7.31 -0.01 -6.89
N ARG A 96 7.40 1.29 -7.18
CA ARG A 96 7.63 2.29 -6.11
C ARG A 96 6.47 3.25 -6.00
N ASN A 97 6.15 3.87 -7.12
CA ASN A 97 5.09 4.87 -7.16
C ASN A 97 3.74 4.24 -6.88
N ASN A 98 3.38 3.10 -7.49
CA ASN A 98 1.99 2.63 -7.39
C ASN A 98 1.57 2.16 -5.99
N CYS A 99 2.40 1.37 -5.30
CA CYS A 99 2.02 0.86 -3.97
C CYS A 99 2.04 2.00 -2.94
N GLU A 100 3.07 2.83 -2.97
CA GLU A 100 3.19 3.99 -2.08
C GLU A 100 2.07 5.01 -2.35
N HIS A 101 1.87 5.39 -3.62
CA HIS A 101 0.83 6.31 -4.05
C HIS A 101 -0.55 5.80 -3.65
N PHE A 102 -0.82 4.50 -3.84
CA PHE A 102 -2.09 3.91 -3.49
C PHE A 102 -2.39 4.08 -2.00
N VAL A 103 -1.51 3.61 -1.10
CA VAL A 103 -1.76 3.69 0.34
C VAL A 103 -1.74 5.13 0.86
N THR A 104 -0.94 5.99 0.22
CA THR A 104 -0.90 7.43 0.50
C THR A 104 -2.21 8.11 0.10
N LYS A 105 -2.78 7.77 -1.06
CA LYS A 105 -4.09 8.27 -1.51
C LYS A 105 -5.24 7.79 -0.61
N LEU A 106 -5.11 6.61 -0.02
CA LEU A 106 -6.06 6.11 0.98
C LEU A 106 -5.98 6.91 2.28
N ARG A 107 -4.77 7.19 2.79
CA ARG A 107 -4.56 7.90 4.06
C ARG A 107 -4.82 9.40 3.98
N TYR A 108 -4.40 10.08 2.90
CA TYR A 108 -4.37 11.54 2.84
C TYR A 108 -5.19 12.16 1.69
N GLY A 109 -5.64 11.37 0.71
CA GLY A 109 -6.40 11.88 -0.44
C GLY A 109 -5.57 12.08 -1.72
N GLU A 110 -6.19 12.65 -2.76
CA GLU A 110 -5.50 12.89 -4.04
C GLU A 110 -4.49 14.05 -3.94
N GLY A 111 -3.37 13.95 -4.68
CA GLY A 111 -2.32 14.99 -4.72
C GLY A 111 -1.18 14.84 -3.69
N VAL A 112 -1.00 13.66 -3.10
CA VAL A 112 -0.08 13.43 -1.97
C VAL A 112 1.20 12.66 -2.33
N SER A 113 1.23 12.01 -3.48
CA SER A 113 2.41 11.29 -3.94
C SER A 113 3.43 12.23 -4.57
N ASP A 114 4.72 11.96 -4.35
CA ASP A 114 5.87 12.68 -4.95
C ASP A 114 6.04 12.42 -6.47
N GLN A 115 4.92 12.32 -7.19
CA GLN A 115 4.84 12.24 -8.65
C GLN A 115 3.79 13.27 -9.09
N VAL A 116 4.22 14.52 -9.21
CA VAL A 116 3.48 15.53 -9.98
C VAL A 116 3.96 15.43 -11.42
N SER A 117 2.98 15.22 -12.32
CA SER A 117 2.96 15.35 -13.79
C SER A 117 4.20 14.99 -14.62
#